data_AF-A0A366MGI3-F1
#
_entry.id   AF-A0A366MGI3-F1
#
_cell.length_a   1.000
_cell.length_b   1.000
_cell.length_c   1.000
_cell.angle_alpha   90.00
_cell.angle_beta   90.00
_cell.angle_gamma   90.00
#
_symmetry.space_group_name_H-M   'P 1'
#
loop_
_entity.id
_entity.type
_entity.pdbx_description
1 polymer ?
#
loop_
_entity_poly.entity_id
_entity_poly.type
_entity_poly.pdbx_seq_one_letter_code
_entity_poly.pdbx_strand_id
1 'polypeptide(L)'
;MAIRFLYPCYFDASLTRAGGRRVAKSLAVPAPNMAMLSRAAKVCGVSVLDEERDAHHPAQWYKSGGRIRVEYAGSKEDLLKSIAGKLGGK
;
A
#
# COMPACT_ATOMS: atom_id res chain seq x y z
N MET A 1 0.84 -18.46 -5.76
CA MET A 1 0.80 -17.00 -6.00
C MET A 1 -0.61 -16.51 -5.79
N ALA A 2 -0.80 -15.34 -5.18
CA ALA A 2 -2.13 -14.78 -4.92
C ALA A 2 -2.17 -13.31 -5.35
N ILE A 3 -3.33 -12.90 -5.88
CA ILE A 3 -3.60 -11.50 -6.19
C ILE A 3 -3.86 -10.76 -4.88
N ARG A 4 -3.15 -9.65 -4.67
CA ARG A 4 -3.31 -8.78 -3.51
C ARG A 4 -3.61 -7.36 -3.97
N PHE A 5 -4.46 -6.68 -3.21
CA PHE A 5 -4.77 -5.27 -3.41
C PHE A 5 -4.13 -4.44 -2.29
N LEU A 6 -3.44 -3.38 -2.68
CA LEU A 6 -2.77 -2.46 -1.78
C LEU A 6 -3.32 -1.05 -2.00
N TYR A 7 -3.87 -0.48 -0.93
CA TYR A 7 -4.34 0.90 -0.92
C TYR A 7 -3.28 1.79 -0.28
N PRO A 8 -3.10 3.04 -0.74
CA PRO A 8 -2.17 3.97 -0.10
C PRO A 8 -2.45 4.18 1.38
N CYS A 9 -3.73 4.21 1.79
CA CYS A 9 -4.13 4.39 3.19
C CYS A 9 -3.56 3.33 4.15
N TYR A 10 -3.16 2.17 3.66
CA TYR A 10 -2.48 1.15 4.48
C TYR A 10 -1.16 1.64 5.06
N PHE A 11 -0.51 2.59 4.40
CA PHE A 11 0.83 3.09 4.70
C PHE A 11 0.82 4.53 5.23
N ASP A 12 -0.36 5.13 5.44
CA ASP A 12 -0.47 6.53 5.82
C ASP A 12 -0.24 6.73 7.33
N ALA A 13 0.81 7.46 7.68
CA ALA A 13 1.19 7.76 9.05
C ALA A 13 0.19 8.67 9.78
N SER A 14 -0.57 9.46 9.02
CA SER A 14 -1.60 10.37 9.55
C SER A 14 -2.89 9.66 9.96
N LEU A 15 -3.16 8.48 9.39
CA LEU A 15 -4.38 7.72 9.65
C LEU A 15 -4.22 6.78 10.84
N THR A 16 -5.31 6.53 11.57
CA THR A 16 -5.37 5.50 12.62
C THR A 16 -5.50 4.10 11.99
N ARG A 17 -5.45 3.05 12.82
CA ARG A 17 -5.73 1.67 12.36
C ARG A 17 -7.13 1.54 11.78
N ALA A 18 -8.13 2.10 12.46
CA ALA A 18 -9.52 2.13 11.99
C ALA A 18 -9.69 2.99 10.73
N GLY A 19 -8.90 4.07 10.57
CA GLY A 19 -8.87 4.88 9.35
C GLY A 19 -8.21 4.21 8.14
N GLY A 20 -7.71 2.98 8.29
CA GLY A 20 -7.17 2.18 7.20
C GLY A 20 -5.69 1.85 7.33
N ARG A 21 -4.92 2.46 8.25
CA ARG A 21 -3.49 2.15 8.38
C ARG A 21 -3.25 0.71 8.80
N ARG A 22 -2.51 -0.05 7.99
CA ARG A 22 -2.19 -1.47 8.24
C ARG A 22 -0.77 -1.73 8.68
N VAL A 23 0.14 -0.76 8.55
CA VAL A 23 1.53 -0.88 9.04
C VAL A 23 1.74 -0.12 10.36
N ALA A 24 2.83 -0.44 11.05
CA ALA A 24 3.25 0.30 12.24
C ALA A 24 3.56 1.76 11.88
N LYS A 25 3.32 2.69 12.81
CA LYS A 25 3.52 4.13 12.54
C LYS A 25 4.98 4.46 12.19
N SER A 26 5.94 3.71 12.75
CA SER A 26 7.37 3.82 12.45
C SER A 26 7.75 3.43 11.02
N LEU A 27 6.91 2.64 10.33
CA LEU A 27 7.11 2.21 8.94
C LEU A 27 6.16 2.95 7.96
N ALA A 28 5.22 3.72 8.49
CA ALA A 28 4.27 4.49 7.70
C ALA A 28 4.90 5.81 7.24
N VAL A 29 4.43 6.34 6.11
CA VAL A 29 4.86 7.64 5.55
C VAL A 29 3.69 8.62 5.52
N PRO A 30 3.92 9.94 5.60
CA PRO A 30 2.86 10.91 5.43
C PRO A 30 2.38 10.93 3.97
N ALA A 31 1.06 10.96 3.78
CA ALA A 31 0.41 11.13 2.47
C ALA A 31 0.94 10.20 1.33
N PRO A 32 0.94 8.87 1.52
CA PRO A 32 1.33 7.94 0.47
C PRO A 32 0.41 8.04 -0.75
N ASN A 33 0.96 7.81 -1.94
CA ASN A 33 0.20 7.76 -3.18
C ASN A 33 0.51 6.47 -3.98
N MET A 34 -0.29 6.18 -5.01
CA MET A 34 -0.13 4.97 -5.82
C MET A 34 1.25 4.87 -6.49
N ALA A 35 1.78 5.98 -7.01
CA ALA A 35 3.09 5.97 -7.68
C ALA A 35 4.22 5.55 -6.73
N MET A 36 4.17 6.00 -5.47
CA MET A 36 5.09 5.57 -4.42
C MET A 36 4.95 4.07 -4.14
N LEU A 37 3.72 3.57 -4.05
CA LEU A 37 3.44 2.14 -3.84
C LEU A 37 3.96 1.28 -5.01
N SER A 38 3.69 1.67 -6.25
CA SER A 38 4.16 0.96 -7.45
C SER A 38 5.69 0.94 -7.53
N ARG A 39 6.35 2.06 -7.22
CA ARG A 39 7.81 2.14 -7.17
C ARG A 39 8.37 1.21 -6.08
N ALA A 40 7.82 1.26 -4.87
CA ALA A 40 8.24 0.42 -3.77
C ALA A 40 8.04 -1.09 -4.08
N ALA A 41 6.90 -1.45 -4.68
CA ALA A 41 6.62 -2.82 -5.11
C ALA A 41 7.66 -3.31 -6.14
N LYS A 42 7.99 -2.49 -7.15
CA LYS A 42 9.03 -2.78 -8.14
C LYS A 42 10.41 -3.01 -7.50
N VAL A 43 10.80 -2.16 -6.54
CA VAL A 43 12.06 -2.31 -5.79
C VAL A 43 12.08 -3.61 -4.97
N CYS A 44 10.93 -4.05 -4.47
CA CYS A 44 10.78 -5.34 -3.78
C CYS A 44 10.70 -6.55 -4.72
N GLY A 45 10.80 -6.38 -6.04
CA GLY A 45 10.62 -7.47 -7.01
C GLY A 45 9.19 -7.99 -7.08
N VAL A 46 8.20 -7.19 -6.66
CA VAL A 46 6.78 -7.54 -6.70
C VAL A 46 6.16 -7.03 -7.99
N SER A 47 5.55 -7.93 -8.76
CA SER A 47 4.87 -7.61 -10.02
C SER A 47 3.60 -6.82 -9.74
N VAL A 48 3.55 -5.59 -10.25
CA VAL A 48 2.34 -4.77 -10.30
C VAL A 48 1.60 -5.11 -11.58
N LEU A 49 0.39 -5.67 -11.43
CA LEU A 49 -0.46 -6.09 -12.53
C LEU A 49 -1.30 -4.93 -13.07
N ASP A 50 -1.80 -4.08 -12.17
CA ASP A 50 -2.67 -2.96 -12.54
C ASP A 50 -2.65 -1.83 -11.50
N GLU A 51 -2.97 -0.61 -11.96
CA GLU A 51 -3.13 0.60 -11.15
C GLU A 51 -4.56 1.13 -11.29
N GLU A 52 -5.43 0.77 -10.35
CA GLU A 52 -6.85 1.09 -10.38
C GLU A 52 -7.11 2.43 -9.68
N ARG A 53 -7.20 3.51 -10.46
CA ARG A 53 -7.29 4.89 -9.93
C ARG A 53 -8.62 5.22 -9.27
N ASP A 54 -9.70 4.63 -9.76
CA ASP A 54 -11.07 4.86 -9.29
C ASP A 54 -11.45 3.97 -8.10
N ALA A 55 -10.51 3.14 -7.62
CA ALA A 55 -10.76 2.28 -6.48
C ALA A 55 -10.68 3.06 -5.16
N HIS A 56 -11.65 2.84 -4.28
CA HIS A 56 -11.70 3.48 -2.97
C HIS A 56 -11.62 2.44 -1.85
N HIS A 57 -10.90 2.78 -0.79
CA HIS A 57 -10.91 1.95 0.43
C HIS A 57 -12.20 2.24 1.21
N PRO A 58 -12.94 1.24 1.74
CA PRO A 58 -14.22 1.47 2.42
C PRO A 58 -14.16 2.51 3.56
N ALA A 59 -13.09 2.49 4.37
CA ALA A 59 -12.88 3.47 5.44
C ALA A 59 -12.46 4.88 4.96
N GLN A 60 -12.24 5.05 3.65
CA GLN A 60 -11.82 6.29 2.98
C GLN A 60 -12.59 6.46 1.67
N TRP A 61 -13.86 6.05 1.63
CA TRP A 61 -14.67 6.01 0.40
C TRP A 61 -14.78 7.37 -0.29
N TYR A 62 -14.76 8.46 0.49
CA TYR A 62 -14.84 9.85 0.03
C TYR A 62 -13.53 10.37 -0.59
N LYS A 63 -12.42 9.63 -0.44
CA LYS A 63 -11.09 10.06 -0.87
C LYS A 63 -10.65 9.27 -2.09
N SER A 64 -10.30 9.98 -3.16
CA SER A 64 -9.68 9.38 -4.34
C SER A 64 -8.23 9.03 -4.04
N GLY A 65 -7.98 7.76 -3.72
CA GLY A 65 -6.65 7.23 -3.42
C GLY A 65 -6.19 6.15 -4.38
N GLY A 66 -7.13 5.51 -5.09
CA GLY A 66 -6.87 4.35 -5.93
C GLY A 66 -6.27 3.16 -5.15
N ARG A 67 -5.88 2.13 -5.88
CA ARG A 67 -5.13 0.98 -5.37
C ARG A 67 -4.25 0.37 -6.44
N ILE A 68 -3.26 -0.39 -6.01
CA ILE A 68 -2.48 -1.23 -6.92
C ILE A 68 -2.84 -2.69 -6.73
N ARG A 69 -2.91 -3.42 -7.85
CA ARG A 69 -3.11 -4.86 -7.89
C ARG A 69 -1.76 -5.52 -8.13
N VAL A 70 -1.37 -6.41 -7.24
CA VAL A 70 -0.05 -7.07 -7.30
C VAL A 70 -0.20 -8.58 -7.20
N GLU A 71 0.76 -9.29 -7.78
CA GLU A 71 0.92 -10.73 -7.57
C GLU A 71 1.99 -10.98 -6.52
N TYR A 72 1.65 -11.74 -5.47
CA TYR A 72 2.59 -12.07 -4.42
C TYR A 72 2.35 -13.48 -3.88
N ALA A 73 3.44 -14.24 -3.69
CA ALA A 73 3.37 -15.62 -3.21
C ALA A 73 3.25 -15.73 -1.68
N GLY A 74 3.78 -14.75 -0.94
CA GLY A 74 3.81 -14.78 0.53
C GLY A 74 2.55 -14.26 1.24
N SER A 75 2.69 -14.04 2.54
CA SER A 75 1.64 -13.50 3.39
C SER A 75 1.35 -12.02 3.04
N LYS A 76 0.14 -11.55 3.38
CA LYS A 76 -0.19 -10.14 3.18
C LYS A 76 0.57 -9.25 4.15
N GLU A 77 0.81 -9.70 5.38
CA GLU A 77 1.59 -8.91 6.35
C GLU A 77 3.03 -8.68 5.88
N ASP A 78 3.69 -9.71 5.33
CA ASP A 78 5.09 -9.58 4.89
C ASP A 78 5.21 -8.66 3.68
N LEU A 79 4.26 -8.74 2.74
CA LEU A 79 4.15 -7.81 1.62
C LEU A 79 4.03 -6.36 2.11
N LEU A 80 3.13 -6.11 3.06
CA LEU A 80 2.91 -4.77 3.61
C LEU A 80 4.16 -4.26 4.33
N LYS A 81 4.83 -5.08 5.15
CA LYS A 81 6.07 -4.68 5.81
C LYS A 81 7.19 -4.36 4.80
N SER A 82 7.33 -5.19 3.77
CA SER A 82 8.36 -5.03 2.74
C SER A 82 8.18 -3.73 1.96
N ILE A 83 6.94 -3.46 1.50
CA ILE A 83 6.63 -2.24 0.78
C ILE A 83 6.79 -1.00 1.69
N ALA A 84 6.34 -1.08 2.94
CA ALA A 84 6.50 0.03 3.89
C ALA A 84 7.98 0.40 4.10
N GLY A 85 8.85 -0.60 4.22
CA GLY A 85 10.30 -0.39 4.32
C GLY A 85 10.92 0.28 3.11
N LYS A 86 10.30 0.19 1.92
CA LYS A 86 10.77 0.86 0.69
C LYS A 86 10.07 2.18 0.39
N LEU A 87 9.03 2.55 1.14
CA LEU A 87 8.30 3.81 0.97
C LEU A 87 8.99 5.00 1.66
N GLY A 88 9.48 4.80 2.89
CA GLY A 88 10.16 5.83 3.66
C GLY A 88 11.65 5.51 3.74
N GLY A 89 12.41 5.90 2.70
CA GLY A 89 13.83 5.57 2.49
C GLY A 89 14.68 5.58 3.76
N LYS A 90 14.74 4.42 4.42
CA LYS A 90 15.69 4.03 5.44
C LYS A 90 16.40 2.78 4.97
#